data_AF-A0A6I8ME93-F1
#
_entry.id   AF-A0A6I8ME93-F1
#
_cell.length_a   1.000
_cell.length_b   1.000
_cell.length_c   1.000
_cell.angle_alpha   90.00
_cell.angle_beta   90.00
_cell.angle_gamma   90.00
#
_symmetry.space_group_name_H-M   'P 1'
#
loop_
_entity.id
_entity.type
_entity.pdbx_description
1 polymer ?
#
loop_
_entity_poly.entity_id
_entity_poly.type
_entity_poly.pdbx_seq_one_letter_code
_entity_poly.pdbx_strand_id
1 'polypeptide(L)'
;MSTGRFTDKAKSGRTPFPQQVSKREGYWILLASALTFFFVTIRLMSLASSSTWLSIGYILSPFLFLLSIFSIAVMIAKARRVQPYGWRKGYFIATVFSIITVIIGEWFWTWGGVKTDFLMLPFLVGMLAAAPFAGLGFWKIKAGS
;
A
#
# COMPACT_ATOMS: atom_id res chain seq x y z
N MET A 1 10.78 -40.33 24.41
CA MET A 1 9.80 -39.25 24.14
C MET A 1 10.23 -38.53 22.86
N SER A 2 9.40 -38.54 21.81
CA SER A 2 9.83 -38.07 20.48
C SER A 2 9.93 -36.55 20.42
N THR A 3 11.16 -36.06 20.29
CA THR A 3 11.48 -34.66 19.98
C THR A 3 10.88 -34.22 18.64
N GLY A 4 10.57 -35.17 17.74
CA GLY A 4 10.03 -34.90 16.40
C GLY A 4 8.71 -34.12 16.36
N ARG A 5 7.81 -34.30 17.35
CA ARG A 5 6.49 -33.64 17.34
C ARG A 5 6.57 -32.11 17.53
N PHE A 6 7.61 -31.64 18.22
CA PHE A 6 7.91 -30.20 18.35
C PHE A 6 8.72 -29.67 17.16
N THR A 7 9.61 -30.49 16.59
CA THR A 7 10.40 -30.12 15.41
C THR A 7 9.55 -29.97 14.15
N ASP A 8 8.53 -30.82 13.96
CA ASP A 8 7.63 -30.74 12.80
C ASP A 8 6.65 -29.57 12.88
N LYS A 9 6.16 -29.22 14.07
CA LYS A 9 5.37 -27.99 14.29
C LYS A 9 6.20 -26.72 14.11
N ALA A 10 7.49 -26.74 14.49
CA ALA A 10 8.41 -25.64 14.22
C ALA A 10 8.77 -25.52 12.74
N LYS A 11 8.87 -26.64 12.01
CA LYS A 11 9.05 -26.68 10.54
C LYS A 11 7.79 -26.24 9.79
N SER A 12 6.59 -26.59 10.26
CA SER A 12 5.33 -26.15 9.63
C SER A 12 5.07 -24.65 9.78
N GLY A 13 5.72 -23.98 10.75
CA GLY A 13 5.72 -22.51 10.88
C GLY A 13 6.71 -21.79 9.95
N ARG A 14 7.63 -22.53 9.31
CA ARG A 14 8.59 -22.01 8.32
C ARG A 14 8.13 -22.25 6.88
N THR A 15 6.93 -22.77 6.65
CA THR A 15 6.43 -22.95 5.29
C THR A 15 6.14 -21.57 4.67
N PRO A 16 6.52 -21.36 3.39
CA PRO A 16 6.22 -20.11 2.69
C PRO A 16 4.71 -19.83 2.57
N PHE A 17 3.88 -20.86 2.75
CA PHE A 17 2.42 -20.79 2.75
C PHE A 17 1.86 -21.45 4.02
N PRO A 18 1.74 -20.70 5.13
CA PRO A 18 1.08 -21.23 6.33
C PRO A 18 -0.41 -21.45 6.07
N GLN A 19 -1.00 -22.48 6.68
CA GLN A 19 -2.44 -22.72 6.60
C GLN A 19 -3.21 -21.56 7.28
N GLN A 20 -4.41 -21.23 6.76
CA GLN A 20 -5.30 -20.17 7.26
C GLN A 20 -4.89 -18.71 6.98
N VAL A 21 -4.10 -18.43 5.95
CA VAL A 21 -3.87 -17.06 5.48
C VAL A 21 -5.17 -16.47 4.92
N SER A 22 -5.52 -15.26 5.35
CA SER A 22 -6.77 -14.59 4.98
C SER A 22 -6.68 -13.93 3.60
N LYS A 23 -7.42 -14.43 2.60
CA LYS A 23 -7.59 -13.77 1.29
C LYS A 23 -8.21 -12.37 1.42
N ARG A 24 -9.14 -12.19 2.37
CA ARG A 24 -9.81 -10.92 2.63
C ARG A 24 -8.81 -9.81 3.00
N GLU A 25 -7.80 -10.10 3.81
CA GLU A 25 -6.74 -9.13 4.10
C GLU A 25 -6.00 -8.69 2.84
N GLY A 26 -5.75 -9.59 1.89
CA GLY A 26 -5.12 -9.26 0.62
C GLY A 26 -5.97 -8.32 -0.23
N TYR A 27 -7.28 -8.52 -0.30
CA TYR A 27 -8.20 -7.59 -0.98
C TYR A 27 -8.23 -6.20 -0.33
N TRP A 28 -8.21 -6.15 1.01
CA TRP A 28 -8.13 -4.86 1.72
C TRP A 28 -6.82 -4.11 1.42
N ILE A 29 -5.72 -4.83 1.20
CA ILE A 29 -4.44 -4.24 0.83
C ILE A 29 -4.43 -3.79 -0.63
N LEU A 30 -5.09 -4.52 -1.54
CA LEU A 30 -5.33 -4.04 -2.91
C LEU A 30 -6.17 -2.77 -2.91
N LEU A 31 -7.18 -2.67 -2.04
CA LEU A 31 -7.94 -1.44 -1.86
C LEU A 31 -7.05 -0.30 -1.35
N ALA A 32 -6.19 -0.55 -0.36
CA ALA A 32 -5.23 0.44 0.13
C ALA A 32 -4.28 0.91 -0.99
N SER A 33 -3.85 -0.01 -1.87
CA SER A 33 -3.05 0.32 -3.04
C SER A 33 -3.82 1.24 -4.01
N ALA A 34 -5.07 0.91 -4.32
CA ALA A 34 -5.90 1.73 -5.22
C ALA A 34 -6.14 3.13 -4.65
N LEU A 35 -6.39 3.24 -3.34
CA LEU A 35 -6.54 4.53 -2.66
C LEU A 35 -5.23 5.31 -2.65
N THR A 36 -4.09 4.67 -2.40
CA THR A 36 -2.78 5.32 -2.46
C THR A 36 -2.54 5.92 -3.85
N PHE A 37 -2.79 5.13 -4.90
CA PHE A 37 -2.73 5.62 -6.28
C PHE A 37 -3.63 6.84 -6.49
N PHE A 38 -4.91 6.75 -6.11
CA PHE A 38 -5.90 7.80 -6.32
C PHE A 38 -5.54 9.10 -5.60
N PHE A 39 -5.24 9.03 -4.29
CA PHE A 39 -4.96 10.22 -3.48
C PHE A 39 -3.62 10.88 -3.84
N VAL A 40 -2.58 10.10 -4.14
CA VAL A 40 -1.30 10.66 -4.61
C VAL A 40 -1.48 11.34 -5.95
N THR A 41 -2.20 10.71 -6.88
CA THR A 41 -2.46 11.27 -8.21
C THR A 41 -3.25 12.57 -8.12
N ILE A 42 -4.36 12.60 -7.37
CA ILE A 42 -5.15 13.83 -7.17
C ILE A 42 -4.28 14.93 -6.59
N ARG A 43 -3.51 14.63 -5.55
CA ARG A 43 -2.68 15.61 -4.87
C ARG A 43 -1.64 16.24 -5.81
N LEU A 44 -0.95 15.43 -6.61
CA LEU A 44 0.03 15.93 -7.58
C LEU A 44 -0.64 16.64 -8.77
N MET A 45 -1.78 16.15 -9.25
CA MET A 45 -2.55 16.84 -10.31
C MET A 45 -3.04 18.22 -9.85
N SER A 46 -3.42 18.36 -8.57
CA SER A 46 -3.83 19.64 -8.01
C SER A 46 -2.70 20.67 -7.96
N LEU A 47 -1.44 20.24 -7.78
CA LEU A 47 -0.29 21.14 -7.86
C LEU A 47 -0.03 21.66 -9.28
N ALA A 48 -0.49 20.92 -10.30
CA ALA A 48 -0.34 21.27 -11.71
C ALA A 48 -1.55 22.00 -12.31
N SER A 49 -2.60 22.27 -11.53
CA SER A 49 -3.86 22.84 -12.03
C SER A 49 -4.29 24.09 -11.28
N SER A 50 -4.88 25.04 -12.00
CA SER A 50 -5.56 26.22 -11.43
C SER A 50 -7.03 25.97 -11.07
N SER A 51 -7.52 24.73 -11.20
CA SER A 51 -8.91 24.40 -10.90
C SER A 51 -9.23 24.49 -9.40
N THR A 52 -10.27 25.26 -9.06
CA THR A 52 -10.79 25.37 -7.69
C THR A 52 -11.20 24.01 -7.11
N TRP A 53 -11.79 23.13 -7.93
CA TRP A 53 -12.20 21.79 -7.49
C TRP A 53 -11.00 20.90 -7.11
N LEU A 54 -9.91 20.98 -7.88
CA LEU A 54 -8.68 20.26 -7.55
C LEU A 54 -7.98 20.85 -6.34
N SER A 55 -8.08 22.17 -6.10
CA SER A 55 -7.56 22.80 -4.89
C SER A 55 -8.28 22.32 -3.63
N ILE A 56 -9.62 22.17 -3.68
CA ILE A 56 -10.40 21.54 -2.60
C ILE A 56 -9.94 20.09 -2.40
N GLY A 57 -9.76 19.35 -3.50
CA GLY A 57 -9.24 17.99 -3.49
C GLY A 57 -7.87 17.87 -2.82
N TYR A 58 -6.96 18.82 -3.09
CA TYR A 58 -5.64 18.88 -2.46
C TYR A 58 -5.73 18.97 -0.94
N ILE A 59 -6.53 19.91 -0.43
CA ILE A 59 -6.71 20.16 1.01
C ILE A 59 -7.36 18.95 1.70
N LEU A 60 -8.38 18.35 1.09
CA LEU A 60 -9.12 17.23 1.68
C LEU A 60 -8.39 15.89 1.55
N SER A 61 -7.56 15.71 0.52
CA SER A 61 -6.88 14.44 0.22
C SER A 61 -6.14 13.80 1.41
N PRO A 62 -5.31 14.50 2.22
CA PRO A 62 -4.62 13.85 3.33
C PRO A 62 -5.58 13.34 4.41
N PHE A 63 -6.66 14.08 4.72
CA PHE A 63 -7.63 13.68 5.73
C PHE A 63 -8.43 12.47 5.28
N LEU A 64 -8.94 12.50 4.04
CA LEU A 64 -9.69 11.39 3.46
C LEU A 64 -8.80 10.14 3.30
N PHE A 65 -7.53 10.32 2.93
CA PHE A 65 -6.58 9.22 2.84
C PHE A 65 -6.35 8.57 4.21
N LEU A 66 -6.08 9.37 5.25
CA LEU A 66 -5.89 8.86 6.61
C LEU A 66 -7.13 8.12 7.13
N LEU A 67 -8.33 8.68 6.93
CA LEU A 67 -9.58 8.02 7.31
C LEU A 67 -9.78 6.69 6.56
N SER A 68 -9.45 6.66 5.27
CA SER A 68 -9.58 5.45 4.45
C SER A 68 -8.59 4.37 4.87
N ILE A 69 -7.32 4.72 5.10
CA ILE A 69 -6.30 3.79 5.56
C ILE A 69 -6.60 3.30 6.98
N PHE A 70 -7.09 4.17 7.87
CA PHE A 70 -7.54 3.76 9.20
C PHE A 70 -8.70 2.76 9.12
N SER A 71 -9.71 3.03 8.29
CA SER A 71 -10.83 2.12 8.07
C SER A 71 -10.35 0.76 7.56
N ILE A 72 -9.43 0.75 6.58
CA ILE A 72 -8.80 -0.47 6.08
C ILE A 72 -8.02 -1.20 7.18
N ALA A 73 -7.27 -0.48 8.01
CA ALA A 73 -6.51 -1.07 9.11
C ALA A 73 -7.43 -1.77 10.13
N VAL A 74 -8.57 -1.16 10.46
CA VAL A 74 -9.60 -1.78 11.31
C VAL A 74 -10.18 -3.04 10.65
N MET A 75 -10.48 -2.98 9.35
CA MET A 75 -11.02 -4.14 8.62
C MET A 75 -10.01 -5.29 8.50
N ILE A 76 -8.72 -4.97 8.29
CA ILE A 76 -7.62 -5.94 8.32
C ILE A 76 -7.50 -6.55 9.72
N ALA A 77 -7.54 -5.74 10.78
CA ALA A 77 -7.46 -6.23 12.16
C ALA A 77 -8.58 -7.22 12.49
N LYS A 78 -9.81 -6.93 12.04
CA LYS A 78 -10.97 -7.83 12.19
C LYS A 78 -10.84 -9.13 11.38
N ALA A 79 -10.19 -9.08 10.22
CA ALA A 79 -9.99 -10.22 9.33
C ALA A 79 -8.67 -10.98 9.59
N ARG A 80 -7.92 -10.59 10.62
CA ARG A 80 -6.56 -11.05 10.85
C ARG A 80 -6.50 -12.50 11.29
N ARG A 81 -5.75 -13.27 10.51
CA ARG A 81 -5.40 -14.67 10.81
C ARG A 81 -3.87 -14.80 10.78
N VAL A 82 -3.38 -15.92 10.27
CA VAL A 82 -1.94 -16.19 10.13
C VAL A 82 -1.35 -15.34 9.01
N GLN A 83 -0.13 -14.84 9.23
CA GLN A 83 0.62 -14.04 8.26
C GLN A 83 1.65 -14.91 7.55
N PRO A 84 1.87 -14.74 6.22
CA PRO A 84 2.89 -15.49 5.51
C PRO A 84 4.31 -15.11 5.99
N TYR A 85 5.27 -16.02 5.83
CA TYR A 85 6.66 -15.76 6.19
C TYR A 85 7.20 -14.56 5.42
N GLY A 86 7.93 -13.66 6.08
CA GLY A 86 8.45 -12.44 5.47
C GLY A 86 7.45 -11.29 5.33
N TRP A 87 6.17 -11.48 5.68
CA TRP A 87 5.11 -10.46 5.56
C TRP A 87 5.49 -9.12 6.20
N ARG A 88 6.01 -9.16 7.45
CA ARG A 88 6.40 -7.95 8.18
C ARG A 88 7.49 -7.15 7.46
N LYS A 89 8.50 -7.83 6.90
CA LYS A 89 9.58 -7.18 6.14
C LYS A 89 9.04 -6.60 4.84
N GLY A 90 8.24 -7.37 4.10
CA GLY A 90 7.60 -6.90 2.87
C GLY A 90 6.73 -5.66 3.09
N TYR A 91 5.90 -5.67 4.15
CA TYR A 91 5.06 -4.53 4.51
C TYR A 91 5.87 -3.28 4.90
N PHE A 92 6.97 -3.46 5.64
CA PHE A 92 7.87 -2.36 5.98
C PHE A 92 8.52 -1.75 4.73
N ILE A 93 9.08 -2.60 3.86
CA ILE A 93 9.71 -2.16 2.61
C ILE A 93 8.70 -1.44 1.72
N ALA A 94 7.49 -1.96 1.59
CA ALA A 94 6.44 -1.33 0.80
C ALA A 94 6.10 0.07 1.32
N THR A 95 5.88 0.19 2.63
CA THR A 95 5.59 1.48 3.27
C THR A 95 6.72 2.49 3.03
N VAL A 96 7.98 2.11 3.28
CA VAL A 96 9.14 2.99 3.10
C VAL A 96 9.28 3.41 1.63
N PHE A 97 9.15 2.47 0.71
CA PHE A 97 9.23 2.75 -0.74
C PHE A 97 8.15 3.73 -1.18
N SER A 98 6.89 3.52 -0.76
CA SER A 98 5.78 4.42 -1.08
C SER A 98 6.00 5.82 -0.52
N ILE A 99 6.45 5.94 0.73
CA ILE A 99 6.75 7.25 1.36
C ILE A 99 7.84 7.98 0.58
N ILE A 100 8.97 7.30 0.30
CA ILE A 100 10.08 7.89 -0.47
C ILE A 100 9.60 8.35 -1.84
N THR A 101 8.79 7.53 -2.53
CA THR A 101 8.26 7.87 -3.86
C THR A 101 7.40 9.13 -3.82
N VAL A 102 6.51 9.25 -2.84
CA VAL A 102 5.67 10.45 -2.68
C VAL A 102 6.50 11.68 -2.33
N ILE A 103 7.46 11.57 -1.40
CA ILE A 103 8.34 12.68 -1.02
C ILE A 103 9.15 13.19 -2.22
N ILE A 104 9.76 12.27 -2.98
CA ILE A 104 10.53 12.63 -4.18
C ILE A 104 9.61 13.26 -5.23
N GLY A 105 8.41 12.71 -5.43
CA GLY A 105 7.41 13.25 -6.35
C GLY A 105 6.99 14.68 -5.99
N GLU A 106 6.66 14.94 -4.73
CA GLU A 106 6.32 16.29 -4.26
C GLU A 106 7.50 17.26 -4.36
N TRP A 107 8.70 16.83 -3.95
CA TRP A 107 9.89 17.66 -4.03
C TRP A 107 10.20 18.08 -5.47
N PHE A 108 10.09 17.15 -6.42
CA PHE A 108 10.30 17.42 -7.83
C PHE A 108 9.32 18.45 -8.39
N TRP A 109 8.05 18.42 -7.98
CA TRP A 109 7.06 19.43 -8.38
C TRP A 109 7.26 20.79 -7.73
N THR A 110 7.62 20.80 -6.45
CA THR A 110 7.71 22.04 -5.67
C THR A 110 8.98 22.82 -6.02
N TRP A 111 10.10 22.12 -6.24
CA TRP A 111 11.42 22.74 -6.41
C TRP A 111 12.02 22.56 -7.80
N GLY A 112 11.63 21.53 -8.54
CA GLY A 112 12.19 21.24 -9.87
C GLY A 112 11.72 22.19 -10.97
N GLY A 113 10.76 23.08 -10.69
CA GLY A 113 10.23 24.03 -11.67
C GLY A 113 9.46 23.37 -12.83
N VAL A 114 9.16 22.08 -12.71
CA VAL A 114 8.50 21.28 -13.74
C VAL A 114 7.00 21.62 -13.77
N LYS A 115 6.67 22.72 -14.43
CA LYS A 115 5.30 23.10 -14.80
C LYS A 115 4.87 22.39 -16.08
N THR A 116 5.05 21.07 -16.11
CA THR A 116 4.67 20.32 -17.31
C THR A 116 3.18 19.99 -17.25
N ASP A 117 2.45 20.35 -18.32
CA ASP A 117 1.09 19.87 -18.63
C ASP A 117 1.00 18.34 -18.80
N PHE A 118 2.09 17.61 -18.56
CA PHE A 118 2.19 16.17 -18.62
C PHE A 118 1.45 15.53 -17.43
N LEU A 119 0.14 15.39 -17.59
CA LEU A 119 -0.74 14.62 -16.69
C LEU A 119 -0.24 13.19 -16.44
N MET A 120 0.61 12.65 -17.32
CA MET A 120 1.21 11.31 -17.19
C MET A 120 2.16 11.18 -15.99
N LEU A 121 2.87 12.23 -15.58
CA LEU A 121 3.85 12.14 -14.49
C LEU A 121 3.17 11.94 -13.11
N PRO A 122 2.09 12.67 -12.73
CA PRO A 122 1.31 12.37 -11.53
C PRO A 122 0.81 10.92 -11.47
N PHE A 123 0.34 10.39 -12.61
CA PHE A 123 -0.08 8.99 -12.70
C PHE A 123 1.08 8.01 -12.45
N LEU A 124 2.25 8.26 -13.05
CA LEU A 124 3.43 7.42 -12.84
C LEU A 124 3.86 7.40 -11.37
N VAL A 125 3.93 8.56 -10.72
CA VAL A 125 4.28 8.65 -9.29
C VAL A 125 3.22 7.93 -8.44
N GLY A 126 1.94 8.14 -8.73
CA GLY A 126 0.85 7.41 -8.07
C GLY A 126 0.97 5.90 -8.24
N MET A 127 1.28 5.42 -9.45
CA MET A 127 1.46 3.99 -9.74
C MET A 127 2.64 3.42 -8.98
N LEU A 128 3.79 4.10 -8.98
CA LEU A 128 4.99 3.67 -8.25
C LEU A 128 4.75 3.63 -6.75
N ALA A 129 4.05 4.63 -6.19
CA ALA A 129 3.70 4.65 -4.78
C ALA A 129 2.73 3.51 -4.40
N ALA A 130 1.83 3.12 -5.29
CA ALA A 130 0.86 2.05 -5.05
C ALA A 130 1.39 0.64 -5.32
N ALA A 131 2.28 0.48 -6.30
CA ALA A 131 2.82 -0.80 -6.77
C ALA A 131 3.28 -1.77 -5.68
N PRO A 132 4.05 -1.37 -4.64
CA PRO A 132 4.48 -2.32 -3.63
C PRO A 132 3.31 -2.84 -2.78
N PHE A 133 2.28 -2.03 -2.52
CA PHE A 133 1.06 -2.49 -1.84
C PHE A 133 0.24 -3.43 -2.73
N ALA A 134 0.14 -3.14 -4.03
CA ALA A 134 -0.49 -4.06 -4.98
C ALA A 134 0.20 -5.44 -4.95
N GLY A 135 1.54 -5.46 -5.03
CA GLY A 135 2.34 -6.67 -4.96
C GLY A 135 2.10 -7.46 -3.67
N LEU A 136 2.05 -6.78 -2.52
CA LEU A 136 1.74 -7.41 -1.23
C LEU A 136 0.30 -7.96 -1.17
N GLY A 137 -0.67 -7.22 -1.70
CA GLY A 137 -2.07 -7.66 -1.77
C GLY A 137 -2.20 -8.94 -2.60
N PHE A 138 -1.61 -8.97 -3.80
CA PHE A 138 -1.58 -10.14 -4.67
C PHE A 138 -0.86 -11.33 -4.03
N TRP A 139 0.31 -11.11 -3.45
CA TRP A 139 1.05 -12.16 -2.75
C TRP A 139 0.20 -12.78 -1.64
N LYS A 140 -0.50 -11.96 -0.86
CA LYS A 140 -1.35 -12.42 0.22
C LYS A 140 -2.59 -13.18 -0.25
N ILE A 141 -3.22 -12.74 -1.33
CA ILE A 141 -4.34 -13.47 -1.96
C ILE A 141 -3.87 -14.84 -2.45
N LYS A 142 -2.72 -14.89 -3.13
CA LYS A 142 -2.12 -16.13 -3.64
C LYS A 142 -1.71 -17.08 -2.51
N ALA A 143 -1.25 -16.54 -1.39
CA ALA A 143 -0.89 -17.33 -0.21
C ALA A 143 -2.11 -17.75 0.63
N GLY A 144 -3.26 -17.13 0.42
CA GLY A 144 -4.49 -17.39 1.14
C GLY A 144 -5.11 -18.75 0.79
N SER A 145 -5.68 -19.41 1.81
CA SER A 145 -6.50 -20.63 1.65
C SER A 145 -7.98 -20.25 1.67
#